data_AF-W4KG62-F1
#
_entry.id   AF-W4KG62-F1
#
_cell.length_a   1.000
_cell.length_b   1.000
_cell.length_c   1.000
_cell.angle_alpha   90.00
_cell.angle_beta   90.00
_cell.angle_gamma   90.00
#
_symmetry.space_group_name_H-M   'P 1'
#
loop_
_entity.id
_entity.type
_entity.pdbx_description
1 polymer ?
#
loop_
_entity_poly.entity_id
_entity_poly.type
_entity_poly.pdbx_seq_one_letter_code
_entity_poly.pdbx_strand_id
1 'polypeptide(L)'
;MSCRWKQDGTEEGRDGPCPQEHCTVIWYHDESTFYANNRQHVHWVHTGENAVPQSKGEGTSLIVADFISADYGWLWSLDGAVEAQVYFKTGKAHNGYFTNSDILEHTTKGMNILEDHFPYDKHILIFNNATTHLKWPDNALSA
;
A
#
# COMPACT_ATOMS: atom_id res chain seq x y z
N MET A 1 16.42 -6.84 0.80
CA MET A 1 17.48 -7.00 -0.23
C MET A 1 18.03 -5.63 -0.57
N SER A 2 18.92 -5.06 0.26
CA SER A 2 19.44 -3.72 0.00
C SER A 2 20.25 -3.71 -1.30
N CYS A 3 19.75 -3.04 -2.34
CA CYS A 3 20.51 -2.83 -3.57
C CYS A 3 21.76 -2.00 -3.25
N ARG A 4 22.94 -2.61 -3.39
CA ARG A 4 24.21 -1.88 -3.36
C ARG A 4 24.51 -1.32 -4.73
N TRP A 5 24.60 0.00 -4.78
CA TRP A 5 24.96 0.75 -5.95
C TRP A 5 26.44 1.10 -5.89
N LYS A 6 27.16 0.85 -6.98
CA LYS A 6 28.52 1.34 -7.15
C LYS A 6 28.50 2.86 -7.35
N GLN A 7 29.63 3.51 -7.08
CA GLN A 7 29.81 4.95 -7.30
C GLN A 7 29.59 5.38 -8.77
N ASP A 8 29.69 4.45 -9.72
CA ASP A 8 29.45 4.69 -11.14
C ASP A 8 27.97 4.52 -11.56
N GLY A 9 27.07 4.28 -10.60
CA GLY A 9 25.63 4.14 -10.85
C GLY A 9 25.22 2.77 -11.39
N THR A 10 26.13 1.79 -11.43
CA THR A 10 25.79 0.41 -11.77
C THR A 10 25.44 -0.40 -10.52
N GLU A 11 24.48 -1.31 -10.66
CA GLU A 11 24.15 -2.26 -9.59
C GLU A 11 25.35 -3.20 -9.35
N GLU A 12 25.73 -3.42 -8.09
CA GLU A 12 26.65 -4.51 -7.77
C GLU A 12 26.00 -5.84 -8.16
N GLY A 13 26.62 -6.55 -9.11
CA GLY A 13 26.22 -7.90 -9.49
C GLY A 13 26.30 -8.86 -8.30
N ARG A 14 25.31 -9.76 -8.20
CA ARG A 14 25.20 -10.78 -7.14
C ARG A 14 26.22 -11.90 -7.35
N ASP A 15 27.51 -11.62 -7.19
CA ASP A 15 28.54 -12.64 -7.28
C ASP A 15 28.84 -13.24 -5.89
N GLY A 16 28.18 -14.37 -5.61
CA GLY A 16 28.53 -15.28 -4.52
C GLY A 16 27.53 -15.33 -3.35
N PRO A 17 27.59 -16.40 -2.52
CA PRO A 17 26.76 -16.50 -1.33
C PRO A 17 27.21 -15.42 -0.35
N CYS A 18 26.44 -14.33 -0.30
CA CYS A 18 26.61 -13.33 0.75
C CYS A 18 26.53 -14.07 2.09
N PRO A 19 27.40 -13.77 3.09
CA PRO A 19 27.15 -14.21 4.45
C PRO A 19 25.71 -13.82 4.80
N GLN A 20 25.03 -14.62 5.61
CA GLN A 20 23.64 -14.42 6.03
C GLN A 20 23.49 -13.12 6.85
N GLU A 21 23.71 -11.99 6.21
CA GLU A 21 23.60 -10.66 6.76
C GLU A 21 22.12 -10.29 6.67
N HIS A 22 21.48 -10.30 7.84
CA HIS A 22 20.11 -9.85 8.02
C HIS A 22 19.96 -8.46 7.38
N CYS A 23 19.28 -8.36 6.25
CA CYS A 23 19.02 -7.08 5.62
C CYS A 23 17.86 -6.41 6.35
N THR A 24 18.04 -5.15 6.73
CA THR A 24 16.90 -4.34 7.16
C THR A 24 16.16 -3.86 5.92
N VAL A 25 14.88 -4.18 5.84
CA VAL A 25 14.00 -3.91 4.70
C VAL A 25 12.92 -2.96 5.18
N ILE A 26 12.77 -1.85 4.45
CA ILE A 26 11.76 -0.84 4.73
C ILE A 26 10.58 -1.07 3.79
N TRP A 27 9.38 -1.12 4.37
CA TRP A 27 8.11 -1.23 3.68
C TRP A 27 7.29 0.03 3.95
N TYR A 28 6.85 0.69 2.88
CA TYR A 28 5.98 1.84 2.94
C TYR A 28 4.54 1.38 2.72
N HIS A 29 3.67 1.75 3.65
CA HIS A 29 2.23 1.52 3.56
C HIS A 29 1.50 2.81 3.23
N ASP A 30 0.49 2.73 2.37
CA ASP A 30 -0.45 3.82 2.13
C ASP A 30 -1.81 3.27 1.64
N GLU A 31 -2.85 4.11 1.73
CA GLU A 31 -4.17 3.83 1.17
C GLU A 31 -4.58 4.86 0.11
N SER A 32 -4.86 4.38 -1.10
CA SER A 32 -5.34 5.22 -2.21
C SER A 32 -6.81 4.98 -2.49
N THR A 33 -7.59 6.07 -2.58
CA THR A 33 -9.02 6.00 -2.93
C THR A 33 -9.25 6.36 -4.39
N PHE A 34 -9.82 5.42 -5.14
CA PHE A 34 -10.24 5.58 -6.53
C PHE A 34 -11.74 5.76 -6.61
N TYR A 35 -12.21 6.75 -7.36
CA TYR A 35 -13.63 6.99 -7.58
C TYR A 35 -14.01 6.56 -8.99
N ALA A 36 -15.10 5.80 -9.13
CA ALA A 36 -15.63 5.39 -10.43
C ALA A 36 -15.97 6.60 -11.33
N ASN A 37 -16.31 7.73 -10.71
CA ASN A 37 -16.66 8.97 -11.38
C ASN A 37 -15.51 9.99 -11.47
N ASN A 38 -14.24 9.58 -11.32
CA ASN A 38 -13.12 10.42 -11.77
C ASN A 38 -13.14 10.47 -13.30
N ARG A 39 -14.07 11.28 -13.82
CA ARG A 39 -14.36 11.43 -15.25
C ARG A 39 -13.18 12.11 -15.95
N GLN A 40 -12.35 11.33 -16.63
CA GLN A 40 -11.54 11.81 -17.74
C GLN A 40 -12.31 11.53 -19.04
N HIS A 41 -13.39 12.27 -19.29
CA HIS A 41 -14.11 12.15 -20.55
C HIS A 41 -13.35 12.89 -21.65
N VAL A 42 -12.56 12.17 -22.44
CA VAL A 42 -12.08 12.67 -23.73
C VAL A 42 -13.23 12.54 -24.72
N HIS A 43 -13.76 13.68 -25.17
CA HIS A 43 -14.82 13.73 -26.17
C HIS A 43 -14.60 14.92 -27.09
N TRP A 44 -15.07 14.79 -28.33
CA TRP A 44 -15.04 15.88 -29.29
C TRP A 44 -16.11 16.89 -28.93
N VAL A 45 -15.71 18.11 -28.64
CA VAL A 45 -16.59 19.26 -28.37
C VAL A 45 -16.48 20.26 -29.50
N HIS A 46 -17.52 21.07 -29.70
CA HIS A 46 -17.45 22.15 -30.67
C HIS A 46 -16.46 23.24 -30.20
N THR A 47 -15.78 23.94 -31.12
CA THR A 47 -14.70 24.89 -30.80
C THR A 47 -15.11 26.05 -29.90
N GLY A 48 -16.41 26.35 -29.83
CA GLY A 48 -16.97 27.41 -28.97
C GLY A 48 -17.57 26.90 -27.65
N GLU A 49 -17.48 25.61 -27.38
CA GLU A 49 -18.07 24.99 -26.21
C GLU A 49 -17.09 25.02 -25.03
N ASN A 50 -17.56 25.50 -23.89
CA ASN A 50 -16.75 25.61 -22.67
C ASN A 50 -16.92 24.35 -21.82
N ALA A 51 -15.83 23.93 -21.17
CA ALA A 51 -15.90 22.88 -20.17
C ALA A 51 -16.84 23.31 -19.02
N VAL A 52 -17.92 22.56 -18.80
CA VAL A 52 -18.84 22.77 -17.68
C VAL A 52 -18.37 21.90 -16.52
N PRO A 53 -17.92 22.49 -15.39
CA PRO A 53 -17.60 21.72 -14.19
C PRO A 53 -18.84 20.93 -13.74
N GLN A 54 -18.70 19.62 -13.58
CA GLN A 54 -19.77 18.77 -13.06
C GLN A 54 -19.51 18.52 -11.57
N SER A 55 -20.58 18.47 -10.78
CA SER A 55 -20.47 18.07 -9.38
C SER A 55 -19.90 16.65 -9.28
N LYS A 56 -18.97 16.45 -8.34
CA LYS A 56 -18.52 15.11 -7.98
C LYS A 56 -19.74 14.35 -7.45
N GLY A 57 -20.21 13.35 -8.18
CA GLY A 57 -21.33 12.52 -7.73
C GLY A 57 -20.92 11.63 -6.55
N GLU A 58 -21.90 11.12 -5.80
CA GLU A 58 -21.74 10.05 -4.79
C GLU A 58 -21.36 8.69 -5.42
N GLY A 59 -20.47 8.70 -6.40
CA GLY A 59 -20.07 7.49 -7.12
C GLY A 59 -19.36 6.49 -6.21
N THR A 60 -19.49 5.21 -6.54
CA THR A 60 -18.74 4.12 -5.91
C THR A 60 -17.25 4.45 -5.86
N SER A 61 -16.63 4.22 -4.70
CA SER A 61 -15.19 4.31 -4.52
C SER A 61 -14.58 3.01 -4.06
N LEU A 62 -13.32 2.83 -4.44
CA LEU A 62 -12.49 1.69 -4.12
C LEU A 62 -11.24 2.21 -3.41
N ILE A 63 -11.06 1.81 -2.16
CA ILE A 63 -9.78 1.96 -1.49
C ILE A 63 -8.91 0.77 -1.88
N VAL A 64 -7.66 1.06 -2.22
CA VAL A 64 -6.59 0.08 -2.37
C VAL A 64 -5.53 0.40 -1.33
N ALA A 65 -5.20 -0.57 -0.50
CA ALA A 65 -4.12 -0.46 0.49
C ALA A 65 -3.10 -1.55 0.22
N ASP A 66 -1.81 -1.22 0.31
CA ASP A 66 -0.72 -2.18 0.08
C ASP A 66 0.58 -1.74 0.77
N PHE A 67 1.59 -2.61 0.73
CA PHE A 67 2.95 -2.34 1.17
C PHE A 67 3.93 -2.41 0.00
N ILE A 68 4.87 -1.47 -0.08
CA ILE A 68 5.92 -1.44 -1.10
C ILE A 68 7.30 -1.23 -0.50
N SER A 69 8.29 -1.96 -1.00
CA SER A 69 9.71 -1.79 -0.68
C SER A 69 10.50 -1.43 -1.93
N ALA A 70 11.55 -0.62 -1.78
CA ALA A 70 12.51 -0.38 -2.86
C ALA A 70 13.28 -1.66 -3.23
N ASP A 71 13.44 -2.57 -2.28
CA ASP A 71 14.21 -3.80 -2.45
C ASP A 71 13.40 -4.93 -3.12
N TYR A 72 12.09 -4.98 -2.83
CA TYR A 72 11.22 -6.11 -3.19
C TYR A 72 10.02 -5.74 -4.05
N GLY A 73 9.73 -4.45 -4.23
CA GLY A 73 8.49 -4.01 -4.85
C GLY A 73 7.30 -4.24 -3.92
N TRP A 74 6.16 -4.63 -4.49
CA TRP A 74 4.92 -4.90 -3.75
C TRP A 74 5.05 -6.13 -2.86
N LEU A 75 4.42 -6.11 -1.68
CA LEU A 75 4.55 -7.19 -0.69
C LEU A 75 3.75 -8.42 -1.11
N TRP A 76 4.46 -9.39 -1.67
CA TRP A 76 3.94 -10.67 -2.14
C TRP A 76 4.73 -11.82 -1.50
N SER A 77 4.11 -13.00 -1.42
CA SER A 77 4.84 -14.23 -1.11
C SER A 77 5.88 -14.54 -2.19
N LEU A 78 6.94 -15.27 -1.85
CA LEU A 78 8.01 -15.62 -2.82
C LEU A 78 7.50 -16.39 -4.05
N ASP A 79 6.43 -17.17 -3.88
CA ASP A 79 5.78 -17.93 -4.95
C ASP A 79 4.73 -17.11 -5.72
N GLY A 80 4.46 -15.86 -5.30
CA GLY A 80 3.46 -14.97 -5.87
C GLY A 80 2.01 -15.43 -5.68
N ALA A 81 1.77 -16.41 -4.81
CA ALA A 81 0.42 -16.93 -4.55
C ALA A 81 -0.41 -16.05 -3.62
N VAL A 82 0.24 -15.26 -2.76
CA VAL A 82 -0.39 -14.43 -1.74
C VAL A 82 0.12 -12.99 -1.85
N GLU A 83 -0.77 -12.05 -2.13
CA GLU A 83 -0.48 -10.61 -2.10
C GLU A 83 -0.97 -10.00 -0.79
N ALA A 84 -0.27 -9.00 -0.24
CA ALA A 84 -0.74 -8.26 0.93
C ALA A 84 -1.95 -7.38 0.60
N GLN A 85 -1.98 -6.83 -0.62
CA GLN A 85 -2.98 -5.90 -1.14
C GLN A 85 -4.43 -6.14 -0.67
N VAL A 86 -5.12 -5.05 -0.36
CA VAL A 86 -6.52 -5.04 0.06
C VAL A 86 -7.33 -4.13 -0.84
N TYR A 87 -8.45 -4.66 -1.33
CA TYR A 87 -9.48 -3.91 -2.05
C TYR A 87 -10.71 -3.70 -1.15
N PHE A 88 -11.05 -2.44 -0.87
CA PHE A 88 -12.17 -2.10 -0.01
C PHE A 88 -13.16 -1.17 -0.71
N LYS A 89 -14.40 -1.63 -0.88
CA LYS A 89 -15.47 -0.84 -1.53
C LYS A 89 -16.11 0.09 -0.49
N THR A 90 -15.92 1.40 -0.65
CA THR A 90 -16.45 2.42 0.26
C THR A 90 -17.78 3.00 -0.24
N GLY A 91 -18.63 3.45 0.70
CA GLY A 91 -19.84 4.24 0.40
C GLY A 91 -21.12 3.74 1.07
N LYS A 92 -22.17 4.58 0.99
CA LYS A 92 -23.52 4.28 1.49
C LYS A 92 -24.10 3.13 0.66
N ALA A 93 -24.33 1.98 1.30
CA ALA A 93 -24.64 0.66 0.70
C ALA A 93 -23.44 -0.24 0.30
N HIS A 94 -22.22 0.09 0.76
CA HIS A 94 -21.04 -0.77 0.63
C HIS A 94 -20.47 -1.16 2.02
N ASN A 95 -19.17 -1.42 2.11
CA ASN A 95 -18.51 -1.93 3.33
C ASN A 95 -18.32 -0.85 4.41
N GLY A 96 -18.87 0.36 4.21
CA GLY A 96 -18.70 1.47 5.14
C GLY A 96 -17.39 2.22 4.93
N TYR A 97 -16.68 2.47 6.03
CA TYR A 97 -15.39 3.17 6.07
C TYR A 97 -14.27 2.16 6.34
N PHE A 98 -13.08 2.42 5.80
CA PHE A 98 -11.88 1.67 6.16
C PHE A 98 -11.44 2.06 7.57
N THR A 99 -11.49 1.11 8.49
CA THR A 99 -11.33 1.34 9.93
C THR A 99 -9.95 0.93 10.43
N ASN A 100 -9.65 1.27 11.69
CA ASN A 100 -8.46 0.76 12.37
C ASN A 100 -8.44 -0.78 12.43
N SER A 101 -9.59 -1.45 12.55
CA SER A 101 -9.64 -2.92 12.52
C SER A 101 -9.18 -3.48 11.18
N ASP A 102 -9.58 -2.84 10.07
CA ASP A 102 -9.13 -3.24 8.73
C ASP A 102 -7.62 -3.01 8.54
N ILE A 103 -7.07 -1.93 9.12
CA ILE A 103 -5.63 -1.67 9.13
C ILE A 103 -4.88 -2.75 9.92
N LEU A 104 -5.40 -3.16 11.08
CA LEU A 104 -4.79 -4.22 11.90
C LEU A 104 -4.82 -5.57 11.17
N GLU A 105 -5.94 -5.91 10.52
CA GLU A 105 -6.07 -7.14 9.73
C GLU A 105 -5.08 -7.14 8.55
N HIS A 106 -5.03 -6.04 7.80
CA HIS A 106 -4.12 -5.90 6.66
C HIS A 106 -2.64 -5.94 7.10
N THR A 107 -2.30 -5.26 8.21
CA THR A 107 -0.94 -5.30 8.76
C THR A 107 -0.56 -6.70 9.22
N THR A 108 -1.49 -7.43 9.86
CA THR A 108 -1.27 -8.82 10.28
C THR A 108 -1.03 -9.73 9.09
N LYS A 109 -1.83 -9.58 8.02
CA LYS A 109 -1.62 -10.30 6.76
C LYS A 109 -0.22 -10.04 6.17
N GLY A 110 0.20 -8.77 6.15
CA GLY A 110 1.55 -8.41 5.70
C GLY A 110 2.65 -9.03 6.58
N MET A 111 2.52 -8.98 7.90
CA MET A 111 3.47 -9.60 8.83
C MET A 111 3.58 -11.12 8.63
N ASN A 112 2.46 -11.83 8.43
CA ASN A 112 2.49 -13.26 8.16
C ASN A 112 3.27 -13.60 6.88
N ILE A 113 3.06 -12.84 5.80
CA ILE A 113 3.83 -13.01 4.54
C ILE A 113 5.34 -12.83 4.82
N LEU A 114 5.70 -11.81 5.61
CA LEU A 114 7.09 -11.51 5.94
C LEU A 114 7.73 -12.62 6.79
N GLU A 115 7.04 -13.12 7.80
CA GLU A 115 7.52 -14.21 8.65
C GLU A 115 7.68 -15.52 7.87
N ASP A 116 6.74 -15.86 7.00
CA ASP A 116 6.75 -17.13 6.25
C ASP A 116 7.78 -17.13 5.12
N HIS A 117 7.92 -16.00 4.42
CA HIS A 117 8.69 -15.93 3.18
C HIS A 117 10.03 -15.21 3.30
N PHE A 118 10.19 -14.30 4.27
CA PHE A 118 11.41 -13.51 4.46
C PHE A 118 11.97 -13.58 5.89
N PRO A 119 12.04 -14.77 6.54
CA PRO A 119 12.30 -14.89 7.98
C PRO A 119 13.69 -14.40 8.45
N TYR A 120 14.64 -14.23 7.53
CA TYR A 120 16.00 -13.81 7.84
C TYR A 120 16.20 -12.29 7.76
N ASP A 121 15.27 -11.57 7.14
CA ASP A 121 15.32 -10.12 7.05
C ASP A 121 14.72 -9.47 8.29
N LYS A 122 15.14 -8.23 8.56
CA LYS A 122 14.50 -7.38 9.58
C LYS A 122 13.57 -6.42 8.88
N HIS A 123 12.30 -6.41 9.25
CA HIS A 123 11.30 -5.60 8.55
C HIS A 123 10.88 -4.38 9.37
N ILE A 124 10.85 -3.23 8.70
CA ILE A 124 10.31 -1.98 9.24
C ILE A 124 9.10 -1.60 8.39
N LEU A 125 7.92 -1.55 9.02
CA LEU A 125 6.71 -1.05 8.38
C LEU A 125 6.54 0.44 8.69
N ILE A 126 6.45 1.26 7.66
CA ILE A 126 6.26 2.72 7.75
C ILE A 126 4.84 3.06 7.35
N PHE A 127 4.14 3.74 8.24
CA PHE A 127 2.80 4.27 8.02
C PHE A 127 2.82 5.81 8.06
N ASN A 128 1.83 6.42 7.44
CA ASN A 128 1.55 7.85 7.64
C ASN A 128 0.92 8.07 9.04
N ASN A 129 0.62 9.33 9.40
CA ASN A 129 0.07 9.70 10.71
C ASN A 129 -1.46 9.85 10.73
N ALA A 130 -2.19 9.21 9.80
CA ALA A 130 -3.65 9.23 9.80
C ALA A 130 -4.21 8.76 11.14
N THR A 131 -5.32 9.38 11.56
CA THR A 131 -5.92 9.12 12.89
C THR A 131 -6.34 7.68 13.08
N THR A 132 -6.67 6.97 12.01
CA THR A 132 -6.97 5.54 11.99
C THR A 132 -5.77 4.66 12.32
N HIS A 133 -4.54 5.07 12.00
CA HIS A 133 -3.30 4.38 12.40
C HIS A 133 -2.92 4.66 13.86
N LEU A 134 -3.31 5.81 14.38
CA LEU A 134 -2.99 6.24 15.75
C LEU A 134 -4.05 5.84 16.78
N LYS A 135 -5.09 5.12 16.36
CA LYS A 135 -6.19 4.72 17.25
C LYS A 135 -5.69 3.75 18.32
N TRP A 136 -6.03 4.06 19.57
CA TRP A 136 -5.79 3.15 20.69
C TRP A 136 -6.81 2.00 20.68
N PRO A 137 -6.45 0.83 21.23
CA PRO A 137 -7.42 -0.23 21.47
C PRO A 137 -8.63 0.27 22.27
N ASP A 138 -9.83 -0.27 22.00
CA ASP A 138 -11.07 0.20 22.65
C ASP A 138 -11.05 0.05 24.18
N ASN A 139 -10.19 -0.84 24.70
CA ASN A 139 -10.00 -1.11 26.12
C ASN A 139 -8.75 -0.44 26.70
N ALA A 140 -8.08 0.45 25.96
CA ALA A 140 -6.88 1.09 26.45
C ALA A 140 -7.21 2.09 27.56
N LEU A 141 -6.38 2.10 28.61
CA LEU A 141 -6.51 3.04 29.71
C LEU A 141 -6.19 4.44 29.21
N SER A 142 -7.13 5.39 29.34
CA SER A 142 -6.79 6.80 29.21
C SER A 142 -6.17 7.28 30.52
N ALA A 143 -5.15 8.14 30.40
CA ALA A 143 -4.52 8.80 31.55
C ALA A 143 -5.48 9.72 32.31
#